data_AF-A0A484ZMF4-F1
#
_entry.id   AF-A0A484ZMF4-F1
#
_cell.length_a   1.000
_cell.length_b   1.000
_cell.length_c   1.000
_cell.angle_alpha   90.00
_cell.angle_beta   90.00
_cell.angle_gamma   90.00
#
_symmetry.space_group_name_H-M   'P 1'
#
loop_
_entity.id
_entity.type
_entity.pdbx_description
1 polymer ?
#
loop_
_entity_poly.entity_id
_entity_poly.type
_entity_poly.pdbx_seq_one_letter_code
_entity_poly.pdbx_strand_id
1 'polypeptide(L)'
;MFEHVNAYAGDPILSLMEDFGKDPRDNKVNLSIGLYYDEQGRIPILNSVAQAKERLFKTNHDPLVYLPMEGLASYRSVTQRLLLGDESPAIANNRVATIQTLGWFRGVESRGRLP
;
A
#
# COMPACT_ATOMS: atom_id res chain seq x y z
N MET A 1 10.02 -10.91 33.05
CA MET A 1 10.41 -9.96 31.98
C MET A 1 9.19 -9.26 31.33
N PHE A 2 8.06 -9.94 31.12
CA PHE A 2 6.83 -9.33 30.54
C PHE A 2 5.68 -9.10 31.55
N GLU A 3 5.94 -9.19 32.86
CA GLU A 3 4.91 -9.14 33.92
C GLU A 3 4.14 -7.82 34.01
N HIS A 4 4.63 -6.75 33.38
CA HIS A 4 4.03 -5.40 33.40
C HIS A 4 3.62 -4.89 32.01
N VAL A 5 3.54 -5.77 31.01
CA VAL A 5 3.04 -5.37 29.69
C VAL A 5 1.51 -5.37 29.74
N ASN A 6 0.93 -4.17 29.82
CA ASN A 6 -0.51 -4.01 29.73
C ASN A 6 -1.02 -4.48 28.37
N ALA A 7 -2.13 -5.23 28.37
CA ALA A 7 -2.79 -5.64 27.16
C ALA A 7 -3.28 -4.41 26.38
N TYR A 8 -2.84 -4.30 25.13
CA TYR A 8 -3.32 -3.28 24.21
C TYR A 8 -4.78 -3.60 23.85
N ALA A 9 -5.67 -2.62 23.99
CA ALA A 9 -7.11 -2.80 23.82
C ALA A 9 -7.55 -3.13 22.36
N GLY A 10 -6.60 -3.28 21.44
CA GLY A 10 -6.85 -3.51 20.03
C GLY A 10 -7.17 -2.20 19.31
N ASP A 11 -6.94 -2.19 17.99
CA ASP A 11 -7.44 -1.11 17.15
C ASP A 11 -8.94 -1.34 16.90
N PRO A 12 -9.82 -0.35 17.12
CA PRO A 12 -11.27 -0.53 16.94
C PRO A 12 -11.67 -1.05 15.55
N ILE A 13 -10.90 -0.71 14.51
CA ILE A 13 -11.16 -1.18 13.13
C ILE A 13 -10.80 -2.65 12.99
N LEU A 14 -9.70 -3.09 13.61
CA LEU A 14 -9.28 -4.49 13.58
C LEU A 14 -10.19 -5.37 14.42
N SER A 15 -10.61 -4.90 15.59
CA SER A 15 -11.56 -5.61 16.46
C SER A 15 -12.90 -5.84 15.76
N LEU A 16 -13.40 -4.85 15.01
CA LEU A 16 -14.63 -4.98 14.24
C LEU A 16 -14.54 -6.06 13.15
N MET A 17 -13.35 -6.24 12.56
CA MET A 17 -13.11 -7.30 11.57
C MET A 17 -13.11 -8.69 12.21
N GLU A 18 -12.53 -8.83 13.41
CA GLU A 18 -12.57 -10.08 14.17
C GLU A 18 -14.00 -10.46 14.57
N ASP A 19 -14.77 -9.48 15.05
CA ASP A 19 -16.17 -9.68 15.42
C ASP A 19 -17.04 -10.04 14.21
N PHE A 20 -16.80 -9.40 13.06
CA PHE A 20 -17.41 -9.79 11.79
C PHE A 20 -17.04 -11.23 11.39
N GLY A 21 -15.79 -11.64 11.62
CA GLY A 21 -15.32 -13.01 11.34
C GLY A 21 -16.03 -14.07 12.20
N LYS A 22 -16.27 -13.77 13.48
CA LYS A 22 -16.90 -14.68 14.47
C LYS A 22 -18.41 -14.82 14.30
N ASP A 23 -19.06 -13.93 13.56
CA ASP A 23 -20.51 -13.97 13.32
C ASP A 23 -20.90 -15.14 12.38
N PRO A 24 -21.77 -16.08 12.80
CA PRO A 24 -22.15 -17.23 11.98
C PRO A 24 -23.21 -16.92 10.91
N ARG A 25 -23.73 -15.69 10.82
CA ARG A 25 -24.77 -15.33 9.85
C ARG A 25 -24.21 -15.29 8.42
N ASP A 26 -24.89 -15.96 7.49
CA ASP A 26 -24.48 -16.01 6.07
C ASP A 26 -24.70 -14.69 5.31
N ASN A 27 -25.68 -13.87 5.72
CA ASN A 27 -26.05 -12.62 5.05
C ASN A 27 -25.41 -11.36 5.70
N LYS A 28 -24.19 -11.47 6.20
CA LYS A 28 -23.48 -10.36 6.86
C LYS A 28 -22.72 -9.50 5.84
N VAL A 29 -22.80 -8.17 5.97
CA VAL A 29 -22.10 -7.21 5.10
C VAL A 29 -21.01 -6.51 5.90
N ASN A 30 -19.77 -6.53 5.39
CA ASN A 30 -18.64 -5.87 6.04
C ASN A 30 -18.47 -4.44 5.51
N LEU A 31 -18.73 -3.44 6.36
CA LEU A 31 -18.49 -2.01 6.07
C LEU A 31 -17.36 -1.42 6.94
N SER A 32 -16.58 -2.27 7.62
CA SER A 32 -15.58 -1.84 8.60
C SER A 32 -14.28 -1.34 7.98
N ILE A 33 -13.76 -2.09 6.99
CA ILE A 33 -12.50 -1.78 6.32
C ILE A 33 -12.80 -1.36 4.89
N GLY A 34 -12.21 -0.24 4.46
CA GLY A 34 -12.32 0.30 3.10
C GLY A 34 -11.59 -0.54 2.05
N LEU A 35 -11.90 -1.83 1.96
CA LEU A 35 -11.48 -2.70 0.87
C LEU A 35 -12.51 -2.64 -0.26
N TYR A 36 -12.01 -2.72 -1.49
CA TYR A 36 -12.88 -2.86 -2.64
C TYR A 36 -13.34 -4.31 -2.74
N TYR A 37 -14.66 -4.52 -2.75
CA TYR A 37 -15.29 -5.82 -2.91
C TYR A 37 -16.01 -5.91 -4.26
N ASP A 38 -15.99 -7.08 -4.88
CA ASP A 38 -16.83 -7.38 -6.04
C ASP A 38 -18.29 -7.69 -5.63
N GLU A 39 -19.14 -7.92 -6.63
CA GLU A 39 -20.55 -8.27 -6.45
C GLU A 39 -20.76 -9.57 -5.64
N GLN A 40 -19.72 -10.40 -5.49
CA GLN A 40 -19.74 -11.63 -4.71
C GLN A 40 -19.11 -11.45 -3.31
N GLY A 41 -18.80 -10.22 -2.90
CA GLY A 41 -18.22 -9.91 -1.60
C GLY A 41 -16.77 -10.35 -1.44
N ARG A 42 -16.05 -10.58 -2.54
CA ARG A 42 -14.62 -10.97 -2.53
C ARG A 42 -13.75 -9.77 -2.89
N ILE A 43 -12.49 -9.80 -2.50
CA ILE A 43 -11.50 -8.76 -2.85
C ILE A 43 -10.92 -9.12 -4.23
N PRO A 44 -11.25 -8.39 -5.30
CA PRO A 44 -10.80 -8.75 -6.64
C PRO A 44 -9.38 -8.27 -6.88
N ILE A 45 -8.63 -9.02 -7.69
CA ILE A 45 -7.36 -8.55 -8.26
C ILE A 45 -7.68 -7.82 -9.57
N LEU A 46 -7.23 -6.58 -9.70
CA LEU A 46 -7.42 -5.81 -10.94
C LEU A 46 -6.72 -6.49 -12.12
N ASN A 47 -7.40 -6.58 -13.27
CA ASN A 47 -6.87 -7.19 -14.49
C ASN A 47 -5.53 -6.57 -14.93
N SER A 48 -5.36 -5.25 -14.74
CA SER A 48 -4.10 -4.54 -15.02
C SER A 48 -2.95 -5.04 -14.14
N VAL A 49 -3.22 -5.30 -12.85
CA VAL A 49 -2.24 -5.82 -11.89
C VAL A 49 -1.88 -7.27 -12.20
N ALA A 50 -2.88 -8.10 -12.56
CA ALA A 50 -2.65 -9.48 -12.97
C ALA A 50 -1.74 -9.56 -14.20
N GLN A 51 -2.02 -8.76 -15.24
CA GLN A 51 -1.17 -8.70 -16.44
C GLN A 51 0.23 -8.17 -16.13
N ALA A 52 0.36 -7.15 -15.28
CA ALA A 52 1.67 -6.62 -14.89
C ALA A 52 2.52 -7.67 -14.16
N LYS A 53 1.92 -8.45 -13.25
CA LYS A 53 2.58 -9.55 -12.54
C LYS A 53 3.05 -10.64 -13.49
N GLU A 54 2.20 -11.03 -14.44
CA GLU A 54 2.56 -12.04 -15.45
C GLU A 54 3.71 -11.57 -16.34
N ARG A 55 3.67 -10.32 -16.82
CA ARG A 55 4.76 -9.73 -17.59
C ARG A 55 6.06 -9.71 -16.79
N LEU A 56 6.01 -9.23 -15.55
CA LEU A 56 7.19 -9.18 -14.68
C LEU A 56 7.82 -10.56 -14.49
N PHE A 57 7.01 -11.59 -14.23
CA PHE A 57 7.50 -12.95 -14.06
C PHE A 57 8.14 -13.53 -15.33
N LYS A 58 7.61 -13.17 -16.50
CA LYS A 58 8.13 -13.63 -17.80
C LYS A 58 9.40 -12.89 -18.24
N THR A 59 9.56 -11.63 -17.85
CA THR A 59 10.66 -10.78 -18.34
C THR A 59 11.79 -10.60 -17.35
N ASN A 60 11.53 -10.76 -16.05
CA ASN A 60 12.51 -10.48 -15.01
C ASN A 60 13.11 -11.77 -14.45
N HIS A 61 14.32 -12.09 -14.90
CA HIS A 61 15.13 -13.19 -14.37
C HIS A 61 16.29 -12.71 -13.49
N ASP A 62 16.35 -11.40 -13.23
CA ASP A 62 17.42 -10.80 -12.44
C ASP A 62 17.33 -11.23 -10.97
N PRO A 63 18.48 -11.31 -10.28
CA PRO A 63 18.51 -11.57 -8.85
C PRO A 63 17.76 -10.49 -8.06
N LEU A 64 17.01 -10.92 -7.04
CA LEU A 64 16.30 -10.03 -6.11
C LEU A 64 17.31 -9.38 -5.16
N VAL A 65 17.92 -8.29 -5.61
CA VAL A 65 18.86 -7.48 -4.82
C VAL A 65 18.15 -6.34 -4.09
N TYR A 66 18.81 -5.80 -3.07
CA TYR A 66 18.33 -4.61 -2.38
C TYR A 66 18.18 -3.44 -3.37
N LEU A 67 17.08 -2.70 -3.23
CA LEU A 67 16.88 -1.46 -3.95
C LEU A 67 17.73 -0.34 -3.34
N PRO A 68 18.02 0.74 -4.10
CA PRO A 68 18.54 1.98 -3.55
C PRO A 68 17.70 2.50 -2.39
N MET A 69 18.28 3.33 -1.52
CA MET A 69 17.61 3.86 -0.31
C MET A 69 16.32 4.61 -0.65
N GLU A 70 16.30 5.29 -1.79
CA GLU A 70 15.15 6.04 -2.29
C GLU A 70 14.14 5.16 -3.05
N GLY A 71 14.46 3.89 -3.29
CA GLY A 71 13.65 2.92 -4.02
C GLY A 71 13.87 2.93 -5.54
N LEU A 72 12.98 2.24 -6.26
CA LEU A 72 13.14 2.00 -7.70
C LEU A 72 12.94 3.31 -8.50
N ALA A 73 13.93 3.68 -9.32
CA ALA A 73 13.92 4.94 -10.08
C ALA A 73 12.73 5.05 -11.06
N SER A 74 12.38 3.96 -11.76
CA SER A 74 11.24 3.93 -12.67
C SER A 74 9.91 4.09 -11.92
N TYR A 75 9.77 3.43 -10.75
CA TYR A 75 8.61 3.58 -9.88
C TYR A 75 8.44 5.03 -9.42
N ARG A 76 9.51 5.67 -8.95
CA ARG A 76 9.49 7.09 -8.53
C ARG A 76 9.06 8.01 -9.67
N SER A 77 9.64 7.84 -10.85
CA SER A 77 9.37 8.69 -12.02
C SER A 77 7.92 8.56 -12.50
N VAL A 78 7.39 7.34 -12.57
CA VAL A 78 5.98 7.09 -12.95
C VAL A 78 5.02 7.63 -11.88
N THR A 79 5.36 7.45 -10.60
CA THR A 79 4.53 7.95 -9.48
C THR A 79 4.46 9.48 -9.46
N GLN A 80 5.57 10.18 -9.74
CA GLN A 80 5.58 11.64 -9.86
C GLN A 80 4.61 12.12 -10.94
N ARG A 81 4.67 11.51 -12.13
CA ARG A 81 3.77 11.85 -13.24
C ARG A 81 2.32 11.49 -12.97
N LEU A 82 2.07 10.35 -12.32
CA LEU A 82 0.72 9.95 -11.91
C LEU A 82 0.08 10.96 -10.93
N LEU A 83 0.87 11.49 -9.99
CA LEU A 83 0.37 12.42 -8.97
C LEU A 83 0.28 13.87 -9.44
N LEU A 84 1.27 14.34 -10.22
CA LEU A 84 1.39 15.76 -10.59
C LEU A 84 0.99 16.06 -12.04
N GLY A 85 0.75 15.02 -12.84
CA GLY A 85 0.53 15.11 -14.29
C GLY A 85 1.85 15.10 -15.08
N ASP A 86 1.80 14.63 -16.33
CA ASP A 86 2.96 14.55 -17.22
C ASP A 86 3.54 15.94 -17.54
N GLU A 87 2.71 16.98 -17.60
CA GLU A 87 3.11 18.35 -17.93
C GLU A 87 3.36 19.24 -16.69
N SER A 88 3.58 18.64 -15.52
CA SER A 88 3.77 19.42 -14.30
C SER A 88 4.98 20.36 -14.38
N PRO A 89 4.81 21.69 -14.21
CA PRO A 89 5.93 22.62 -14.14
C PRO A 89 6.86 22.34 -12.95
N ALA A 90 6.37 21.65 -11.90
CA ALA A 90 7.21 21.25 -10.79
C ALA A 90 8.21 20.17 -11.19
N ILE A 91 7.80 19.21 -12.02
CA ILE A 91 8.68 18.18 -12.56
C ILE A 91 9.66 18.81 -13.56
N ALA A 92 9.16 19.63 -14.50
CA ALA A 92 9.99 20.27 -15.52
C ALA A 92 11.09 21.17 -14.93
N ASN A 93 10.81 21.84 -13.81
CA ASN A 93 11.78 22.69 -13.10
C ASN A 93 12.56 21.94 -12.00
N ASN A 94 12.55 20.60 -11.97
CA ASN A 94 13.27 19.78 -10.99
C ASN A 94 12.98 20.13 -9.51
N ARG A 95 11.72 20.48 -9.19
CA ARG A 95 11.28 20.86 -7.83
C ARG A 95 10.61 19.71 -7.07
N VAL A 96 10.75 18.47 -7.54
CA VAL A 96 10.03 17.31 -6.97
C VAL A 96 11.04 16.26 -6.51
N ALA A 97 11.03 15.97 -5.21
CA ALA A 97 11.73 14.83 -4.62
C ALA A 97 10.73 13.71 -4.32
N THR A 98 11.10 12.45 -4.59
CA THR A 98 10.24 11.29 -4.34
C THR A 98 11.08 10.14 -3.80
N ILE A 99 10.57 9.51 -2.75
CA ILE A 99 11.17 8.36 -2.07
C ILE A 99 10.08 7.30 -1.95
N GLN A 100 10.40 6.05 -2.31
CA GLN A 100 9.49 4.92 -2.15
C GLN A 100 9.37 4.55 -0.66
N THR A 101 8.15 4.36 -0.17
CA THR A 101 7.88 4.02 1.24
C THR A 101 6.97 2.78 1.34
N LEU A 102 6.91 2.19 2.53
CA LEU A 102 6.11 0.98 2.81
C LEU A 102 4.64 1.35 3.02
N GLY A 103 3.92 1.52 1.92
CA GLY A 103 2.53 1.95 1.94
C GLY A 103 2.34 3.36 2.50
N TRP A 104 1.09 3.82 2.51
CA TRP A 104 0.75 5.18 2.92
C TRP A 104 1.12 5.50 4.37
N PHE A 105 0.94 4.55 5.29
CA PHE A 105 1.13 4.78 6.73
C PHE A 105 2.58 5.15 7.07
N ARG A 106 3.57 4.50 6.45
CA ARG A 106 5.00 4.78 6.67
C ARG A 106 5.47 6.03 5.91
N GLY A 107 4.75 6.46 4.87
CA GLY A 107 5.04 7.69 4.14
C GLY A 107 4.92 8.94 5.01
N VAL A 108 3.97 8.97 5.94
CA VAL A 108 3.75 10.10 6.86
C VAL A 108 4.88 10.22 7.89
N GLU A 109 5.40 9.10 8.38
CA GLU A 109 6.49 9.06 9.37
C GLU A 109 7.82 9.55 8.80
N SER A 110 8.09 9.28 7.51
CA SER A 110 9.29 9.80 6.80
C SER A 110 9.30 11.33 6.64
N ARG A 111 8.15 11.99 6.85
CA ARG A 111 7.99 13.45 6.72
C ARG A 111 8.51 14.22 7.94
N GLY A 112 8.81 13.53 9.04
CA GLY A 112 9.25 14.13 10.32
C GLY A 112 10.75 14.18 10.56
N ARG A 113 11.58 13.76 9.59
CA ARG A 113 13.05 13.80 9.68
C ARG A 113 13.66 14.32 8.38
N LEU A 114 13.49 15.61 8.15
CA LEU A 114 14.41 16.37 7.31
C LEU A 114 15.05 17.42 8.24
N PRO A 115 16.39 17.63 8.16
CA PRO A 115 17.12 18.53 9.04
C PRO A 115 16.67 19.99 8.89
#